data_AF-A0A929A5G3-F1
#
_entry.id   AF-A0A929A5G3-F1
#
_cell.length_a   1.000
_cell.length_b   1.000
_cell.length_c   1.000
_cell.angle_alpha   90.00
_cell.angle_beta   90.00
_cell.angle_gamma   90.00
#
_symmetry.space_group_name_H-M   'P 1'
#
loop_
_entity.id
_entity.type
_entity.pdbx_description
1 polymer ?
#
loop_
_entity_poly.entity_id
_entity_poly.type
_entity_poly.pdbx_seq_one_letter_code
_entity_poly.pdbx_strand_id
1 'polypeptide(L)'
;MQVNLSDIKRHLGDRLSPKSPVYVFHHIPKCGGTSLNQVLEEWFTVVRDYRVGFSETYPPKVDLAQLRSAQCLCGHFEGEGQLLHQRYPEVWEGDRYRVFTFIRDPLELQLSLFRYAELHNPNQNRTLEKHLTRRPNYIAALLAATPKNYKAVLDRYFFIGVLERGQESVDRLAQRIGKPTRTLPWSNQTRSPDSPEKRLLTRKQIVRFRKENALDYRIYRYCLAKFEAGD
;
A
#
# COMPACT_ATOMS: atom_id res chain seq x y z
N MET A 1 -25.53 -8.45 -24.56
CA MET A 1 -24.93 -7.93 -23.31
C MET A 1 -25.60 -8.65 -22.15
N GLN A 2 -25.03 -9.76 -21.65
CA GLN A 2 -25.61 -10.48 -20.51
C GLN A 2 -25.19 -9.77 -19.22
N VAL A 3 -26.16 -9.20 -18.50
CA VAL A 3 -25.91 -8.65 -17.17
C VAL A 3 -25.86 -9.82 -16.20
N ASN A 4 -24.73 -10.00 -15.51
CA ASN A 4 -24.53 -11.08 -14.56
C ASN A 4 -25.35 -10.79 -13.28
N LEU A 5 -26.21 -11.73 -12.88
CA LEU A 5 -27.06 -11.63 -11.69
C LEU A 5 -26.22 -11.47 -10.40
N SER A 6 -24.98 -11.96 -10.36
CA SER A 6 -24.07 -11.72 -9.23
C SER A 6 -23.69 -10.24 -9.10
N ASP A 7 -23.48 -9.55 -10.21
CA ASP A 7 -23.08 -8.15 -10.24
C ASP A 7 -24.22 -7.23 -9.84
N ILE A 8 -25.46 -7.57 -10.23
CA ILE A 8 -26.69 -6.88 -9.80
C ILE A 8 -26.88 -7.04 -8.29
N LYS A 9 -26.75 -8.26 -7.75
CA LYS A 9 -26.88 -8.51 -6.30
C LYS A 9 -25.82 -7.76 -5.49
N ARG A 10 -24.57 -7.71 -5.97
CA ARG A 10 -23.50 -6.93 -5.31
C ARG A 10 -23.80 -5.43 -5.32
N HIS A 11 -24.21 -4.86 -6.47
CA HIS A 11 -24.54 -3.44 -6.56
C HIS A 11 -25.73 -3.03 -5.68
N LEU A 12 -26.75 -3.89 -5.56
CA LEU A 12 -27.87 -3.68 -4.63
C LEU A 12 -27.41 -3.76 -3.18
N GLY A 13 -26.57 -4.75 -2.84
CA GLY A 13 -25.97 -4.88 -1.51
C GLY A 13 -25.12 -3.68 -1.12
N ASP A 14 -24.36 -3.12 -2.05
CA ASP A 14 -23.53 -1.94 -1.81
C ASP A 14 -24.38 -0.72 -1.43
N ARG A 15 -25.46 -0.45 -2.18
CA ARG A 15 -26.35 0.70 -1.92
C ARG A 15 -27.08 0.61 -0.58
N LEU A 16 -27.34 -0.60 -0.11
CA LEU A 16 -28.04 -0.86 1.16
C LEU A 16 -27.08 -1.01 2.35
N SER A 17 -25.76 -1.12 2.11
CA SER A 17 -24.79 -1.27 3.18
C SER A 17 -24.73 -0.05 4.12
N PRO A 18 -24.36 -0.25 5.41
CA PRO A 18 -24.12 0.86 6.35
C PRO A 18 -23.17 1.92 5.80
N LYS A 19 -23.34 3.17 6.22
CA LYS A 19 -22.45 4.27 5.80
C LYS A 19 -21.06 4.23 6.44
N SER A 20 -20.86 3.42 7.48
CA SER A 20 -19.64 3.33 8.30
C SER A 20 -19.45 1.90 8.84
N PRO A 21 -18.21 1.42 9.03
CA PRO A 21 -16.96 2.05 8.61
C PRO A 21 -16.74 1.94 7.09
N VAL A 22 -16.11 2.95 6.49
CA VAL A 22 -15.58 2.89 5.11
C VAL A 22 -14.10 2.55 5.18
N TYR A 23 -13.67 1.60 4.34
CA TYR A 23 -12.28 1.16 4.32
C TYR A 23 -11.48 1.93 3.26
N VAL A 24 -10.26 2.32 3.63
CA VAL A 24 -9.33 3.04 2.75
C VAL A 24 -8.01 2.32 2.73
N PHE A 25 -7.68 1.69 1.60
CA PHE A 25 -6.38 1.11 1.36
C PHE A 25 -5.43 2.17 0.82
N HIS A 26 -4.57 2.70 1.69
CA HIS A 26 -3.44 3.53 1.28
C HIS A 26 -2.37 2.63 0.68
N HIS A 27 -2.42 2.44 -0.64
CA HIS A 27 -1.59 1.46 -1.30
C HIS A 27 -0.20 2.06 -1.59
N ILE A 28 0.83 1.59 -0.86
CA ILE A 28 2.23 1.87 -1.19
C ILE A 28 2.66 1.00 -2.39
N PRO A 29 3.16 1.59 -3.49
CA PRO A 29 3.56 0.82 -4.67
C PRO A 29 4.55 -0.29 -4.31
N LYS A 30 4.36 -1.47 -4.91
CA LYS A 30 5.22 -2.66 -4.72
C LYS A 30 5.24 -3.26 -3.30
N CYS A 31 4.30 -2.87 -2.43
CA CYS A 31 3.96 -3.58 -1.20
C CYS A 31 2.84 -4.63 -1.38
N GLY A 32 2.91 -5.45 -2.43
CA GLY A 32 1.96 -6.56 -2.65
C GLY A 32 0.57 -6.19 -3.19
N GLY A 33 0.36 -4.94 -3.62
CA GLY A 33 -0.99 -4.46 -3.99
C GLY A 33 -1.72 -5.24 -5.08
N THR A 34 -1.06 -5.89 -6.03
CA THR A 34 -1.76 -6.73 -7.02
C THR A 34 -2.45 -7.92 -6.35
N SER A 35 -1.71 -8.66 -5.52
CA SER A 35 -2.24 -9.79 -4.76
C SER A 35 -3.24 -9.35 -3.68
N LEU A 36 -2.98 -8.22 -3.01
CA LEU A 36 -3.90 -7.68 -2.02
C LEU A 36 -5.21 -7.18 -2.65
N ASN A 37 -5.16 -6.52 -3.81
CA ASN A 37 -6.38 -6.08 -4.50
C ASN A 37 -7.29 -7.28 -4.84
N GLN A 38 -6.74 -8.45 -5.20
CA GLN A 38 -7.56 -9.64 -5.46
C GLN A 38 -8.33 -10.07 -4.21
N VAL A 39 -7.66 -10.10 -3.05
CA VAL A 39 -8.32 -10.37 -1.76
C VAL A 39 -9.37 -9.30 -1.43
N LEU A 40 -9.04 -8.01 -1.65
CA LEU A 40 -9.97 -6.91 -1.38
C LEU A 40 -11.20 -6.96 -2.29
N GLU A 41 -11.07 -7.36 -3.55
CA GLU A 41 -12.18 -7.54 -4.50
C GLU A 41 -13.13 -8.68 -4.11
N GLU A 42 -12.65 -9.64 -3.31
CA GLU A 42 -13.51 -10.68 -2.72
C GLU A 42 -14.25 -10.19 -1.45
N TRP A 43 -13.75 -9.15 -0.79
CA TRP A 43 -14.35 -8.61 0.43
C TRP A 43 -15.23 -7.38 0.19
N PHE A 44 -14.92 -6.59 -0.83
CA PHE A 44 -15.47 -5.27 -1.06
C PHE A 44 -15.72 -5.01 -2.55
N THR A 45 -16.61 -4.07 -2.84
CA THR A 45 -16.56 -3.34 -4.11
C THR A 45 -15.43 -2.32 -4.05
N VAL A 46 -14.33 -2.62 -4.74
CA VAL A 46 -13.14 -1.77 -4.76
C VAL A 46 -13.37 -0.53 -5.63
N VAL A 47 -13.20 0.64 -5.03
CA VAL A 47 -13.25 1.95 -5.71
C VAL A 47 -11.82 2.42 -5.95
N ARG A 48 -11.43 2.55 -7.23
CA ARG A 48 -10.04 2.78 -7.64
C ARG A 48 -9.75 4.27 -7.83
N ASP A 49 -8.72 4.76 -7.15
CA ASP A 49 -8.19 6.12 -7.29
C ASP A 49 -6.67 6.08 -7.52
N TYR A 50 -6.29 5.50 -8.66
CA TYR A 50 -4.90 5.37 -9.09
C TYR A 50 -4.60 6.41 -10.17
N ARG A 51 -3.38 6.95 -10.16
CA ARG A 51 -2.86 7.75 -11.27
C ARG A 51 -2.87 6.98 -12.60
N VAL A 52 -2.93 7.70 -13.70
CA VAL A 52 -2.91 7.13 -15.05
C VAL A 52 -1.48 6.73 -15.44
N GLY A 53 -1.17 5.43 -15.33
CA GLY A 53 0.14 4.87 -15.70
C GLY A 53 1.30 5.48 -14.92
N PHE A 54 2.28 6.03 -15.65
CA PHE A 54 3.45 6.72 -15.09
C PHE A 54 3.29 8.25 -15.04
N SER A 55 2.13 8.79 -15.44
CA SER A 55 1.85 10.23 -15.32
C SER A 55 1.53 10.62 -13.89
N GLU A 56 1.65 11.91 -13.58
CA GLU A 56 1.18 12.48 -12.30
C GLU A 56 -0.31 12.86 -12.36
N THR A 57 -1.03 12.41 -13.39
CA THR A 57 -2.44 12.71 -13.59
C THR A 57 -3.29 11.73 -12.78
N TYR A 58 -4.13 12.28 -11.91
CA TYR A 58 -5.14 11.54 -11.14
C TYR A 58 -6.52 11.70 -11.78
N PRO A 59 -7.42 10.71 -11.62
CA PRO A 59 -8.83 10.90 -11.94
C PRO A 59 -9.46 11.98 -11.03
N PRO A 60 -10.67 12.44 -11.35
CA PRO A 60 -11.46 13.24 -10.42
C PRO A 60 -11.55 12.57 -9.04
N LYS A 61 -11.53 13.36 -7.97
CA LYS A 61 -11.64 12.85 -6.60
C LYS A 61 -12.95 12.08 -6.43
N VAL A 62 -12.89 11.00 -5.67
CA VAL A 62 -14.08 10.25 -5.26
C VAL A 62 -14.80 11.04 -4.17
N ASP A 63 -16.13 11.17 -4.27
CA ASP A 63 -16.94 11.72 -3.18
C ASP A 63 -17.01 10.69 -2.03
N LEU A 64 -16.18 10.89 -0.99
CA LEU A 64 -16.11 9.99 0.15
C LEU A 64 -17.42 9.95 0.97
N ALA A 65 -18.31 10.93 0.81
CA ALA A 65 -19.61 10.92 1.47
C ALA A 65 -20.53 9.83 0.91
N GLN A 66 -20.37 9.46 -0.37
CA GLN A 66 -21.15 8.40 -1.03
C GLN A 66 -20.65 7.00 -0.72
N LEU A 67 -19.41 6.86 -0.23
CA LEU A 67 -18.84 5.56 0.10
C LEU A 67 -19.51 4.94 1.32
N ARG A 68 -19.69 3.62 1.25
CA ARG A 68 -20.37 2.80 2.27
C ARG A 68 -19.50 1.61 2.68
N SER A 69 -19.92 0.87 3.70
CA SER A 69 -19.09 -0.16 4.35
C SER A 69 -18.81 -1.39 3.50
N ALA A 70 -19.56 -1.60 2.42
CA ALA A 70 -19.26 -2.63 1.42
C ALA A 70 -18.17 -2.20 0.42
N GLN A 71 -17.73 -0.94 0.45
CA GLN A 71 -16.75 -0.39 -0.49
C GLN A 71 -15.39 -0.15 0.18
N CYS A 72 -14.33 -0.25 -0.63
CA CYS A 72 -12.98 0.05 -0.22
C CYS A 72 -12.32 0.99 -1.24
N LEU A 73 -11.93 2.19 -0.81
CA LEU A 73 -11.14 3.11 -1.64
C LEU A 73 -9.70 2.58 -1.70
N CYS A 74 -9.16 2.38 -2.90
CA CYS A 74 -7.80 1.91 -3.11
C CYS A 74 -7.07 2.82 -4.09
N GLY A 75 -5.87 3.28 -3.72
CA GLY A 75 -5.09 4.17 -4.58
C GLY A 75 -3.63 4.31 -4.17
N HIS A 76 -2.79 4.66 -5.15
CA HIS A 76 -1.44 5.16 -4.89
C HIS A 76 -1.54 6.67 -4.67
N PHE A 77 -1.23 7.16 -3.47
CA PHE A 77 -1.30 8.59 -3.14
C PHE A 77 0.11 9.18 -3.09
N GLU A 78 0.62 9.59 -4.25
CA GLU A 78 2.02 9.99 -4.43
C GLU A 78 2.09 11.38 -5.08
N GLY A 79 2.99 12.24 -4.59
CA GLY A 79 3.21 13.57 -5.15
C GLY A 79 2.47 14.68 -4.41
N GLU A 80 2.90 15.92 -4.64
CA GLU A 80 2.34 17.10 -3.98
C GLU A 80 0.87 17.31 -4.36
N GLY A 81 0.03 17.56 -3.35
CA GLY A 81 -1.42 17.68 -3.50
C GLY A 81 -2.15 16.33 -3.65
N GLN A 82 -1.43 15.22 -3.79
CA GLN A 82 -2.00 13.89 -4.03
C GLN A 82 -1.69 12.88 -2.93
N LEU A 83 -0.87 13.23 -1.92
CA LEU A 83 -0.73 12.42 -0.71
C LEU A 83 -2.09 12.24 -0.04
N LEU A 84 -2.32 11.10 0.62
CA LEU A 84 -3.66 10.74 1.12
C LEU A 84 -4.28 11.85 1.98
N HIS A 85 -3.51 12.43 2.90
CA HIS A 85 -3.96 13.53 3.77
C HIS A 85 -4.23 14.85 3.05
N GLN A 86 -3.68 15.05 1.85
CA GLN A 86 -3.93 16.24 1.01
C GLN A 86 -5.11 16.01 0.08
N ARG A 87 -5.21 14.80 -0.48
CA ARG A 87 -6.26 14.43 -1.41
C ARG A 87 -7.60 14.22 -0.70
N TYR A 88 -7.57 13.60 0.47
CA TYR A 88 -8.74 13.30 1.31
C TYR A 88 -8.44 13.58 2.79
N PRO A 89 -8.35 14.86 3.22
CA PRO A 89 -8.11 15.19 4.63
C PRO A 89 -9.13 14.53 5.58
N GLU A 90 -10.37 14.38 5.14
CA GLU A 90 -11.50 13.85 5.91
C GLU A 90 -11.33 12.38 6.32
N VAL A 91 -10.45 11.60 5.68
CA VAL A 91 -10.19 10.20 6.08
C VAL A 91 -9.55 10.09 7.45
N TRP A 92 -9.05 11.20 7.96
CA TRP A 92 -8.43 11.26 9.27
C TRP A 92 -9.26 12.03 10.31
N GLU A 93 -10.48 12.43 9.94
CA GLU A 93 -11.41 13.14 10.79
C GLU A 93 -12.52 12.16 11.24
N GLY A 94 -12.69 12.01 12.56
CA GLY A 94 -13.68 11.10 13.14
C GLY A 94 -13.33 9.61 13.02
N ASP A 95 -14.34 8.75 13.16
CA ASP A 95 -14.23 7.29 13.25
C ASP A 95 -14.82 6.54 12.05
N ARG A 96 -15.34 7.28 11.05
CA ARG A 96 -15.99 6.72 9.87
C ARG A 96 -15.02 5.93 8.99
N TYR A 97 -13.77 6.36 8.89
CA TYR A 97 -12.80 5.78 7.96
C TYR A 97 -11.81 4.87 8.67
N ARG A 98 -11.59 3.68 8.11
CA ARG A 98 -10.60 2.72 8.58
C ARG A 98 -9.49 2.64 7.54
N VAL A 99 -8.47 3.49 7.72
CA VAL A 99 -7.31 3.56 6.83
C VAL A 99 -6.34 2.43 7.17
N PHE A 100 -5.95 1.64 6.18
CA PHE A 100 -4.94 0.61 6.34
C PHE A 100 -3.93 0.64 5.20
N THR A 101 -2.75 0.07 5.45
CA THR A 101 -1.67 -0.03 4.46
C THR A 101 -0.87 -1.31 4.65
N PHE A 102 0.02 -1.59 3.72
CA PHE A 102 1.02 -2.65 3.81
C PHE A 102 2.39 -2.04 3.54
N ILE A 103 3.35 -2.38 4.40
CA ILE A 103 4.74 -1.96 4.26
C ILE A 103 5.62 -3.15 3.86
N ARG A 104 6.86 -2.85 3.47
CA ARG A 104 7.88 -3.81 3.05
C ARG A 104 9.25 -3.32 3.53
N ASP A 105 10.22 -4.21 3.67
CA ASP A 105 11.62 -3.83 3.87
C ASP A 105 12.02 -2.74 2.85
N PRO A 106 12.61 -1.61 3.29
CA PRO A 106 12.92 -0.48 2.42
C PRO A 106 13.84 -0.83 1.24
N LEU A 107 14.80 -1.72 1.42
CA LEU A 107 15.70 -2.12 0.33
C LEU A 107 14.95 -3.02 -0.66
N GLU A 108 14.25 -4.05 -0.18
CA GLU A 108 13.46 -4.94 -1.04
C GLU A 108 12.37 -4.19 -1.81
N LEU A 109 11.80 -3.14 -1.22
CA LEU A 109 10.88 -2.22 -1.87
C LEU A 109 11.52 -1.51 -3.06
N GLN A 110 12.69 -0.88 -2.86
CA GLN A 110 13.40 -0.18 -3.93
C GLN A 110 13.87 -1.13 -5.03
N LEU A 111 14.35 -2.33 -4.67
CA LEU A 111 14.70 -3.34 -5.68
C LEU A 111 13.48 -3.77 -6.49
N SER A 112 12.32 -3.91 -5.85
CA SER A 112 11.08 -4.21 -6.56
C SER A 112 10.57 -3.07 -7.44
N LEU A 113 10.80 -1.81 -7.06
CA LEU A 113 10.50 -0.63 -7.87
C LEU A 113 11.43 -0.54 -9.08
N PHE A 114 12.71 -0.84 -8.90
CA PHE A 114 13.70 -0.92 -9.97
C PHE A 114 13.28 -1.95 -11.02
N ARG A 115 13.04 -3.20 -10.61
CA ARG A 115 12.56 -4.26 -11.52
C ARG A 115 11.30 -3.88 -12.28
N TYR A 116 10.34 -3.27 -11.59
CA TYR A 116 9.11 -2.83 -12.22
C TYR A 116 9.36 -1.75 -13.27
N ALA A 117 10.23 -0.78 -12.97
CA ALA A 117 10.60 0.26 -13.91
C ALA A 117 11.32 -0.30 -15.15
N GLU A 118 12.25 -1.24 -14.98
CA GLU A 118 12.97 -1.89 -16.09
C GLU A 118 12.01 -2.68 -16.99
N LEU A 119 11.07 -3.41 -16.41
CA LEU A 119 10.10 -4.21 -17.18
C LEU A 119 9.14 -3.35 -18.01
N HIS A 120 8.76 -2.16 -17.51
CA HIS A 120 7.73 -1.33 -18.14
C HIS A 120 8.31 -0.11 -18.88
N ASN A 121 9.58 0.25 -18.65
CA ASN A 121 10.27 1.37 -19.29
C ASN A 121 11.77 1.06 -19.51
N PRO A 122 12.12 0.00 -20.29
CA PRO A 122 13.50 -0.47 -20.43
C PRO A 122 14.47 0.55 -21.04
N ASN A 123 13.97 1.58 -21.73
CA ASN A 123 14.79 2.53 -22.49
C ASN A 123 15.34 3.72 -21.67
N GLN A 124 15.26 3.69 -20.33
CA GLN A 124 15.67 4.83 -19.49
C GLN A 124 17.14 4.83 -19.03
N ASN A 125 17.96 3.87 -19.48
CA ASN A 125 19.38 3.77 -19.13
C ASN A 125 19.62 3.92 -17.62
N ARG A 126 18.77 3.28 -16.81
CA ARG A 126 18.71 3.46 -15.36
C ARG A 126 19.57 2.40 -14.70
N THR A 127 20.65 2.81 -14.03
CA THR A 127 21.44 1.87 -13.23
C THR A 127 20.78 1.61 -11.87
N LEU A 128 21.02 0.44 -11.31
CA LEU A 128 20.56 0.08 -9.97
C LEU A 128 21.06 1.08 -8.92
N GLU A 129 22.33 1.49 -9.00
CA GLU A 129 22.90 2.49 -8.09
C GLU A 129 22.16 3.83 -8.16
N LYS A 130 21.93 4.35 -9.38
CA LYS A 130 21.19 5.60 -9.57
C LYS A 130 19.75 5.49 -9.07
N HIS A 131 19.14 4.32 -9.17
CA HIS A 131 17.80 4.09 -8.64
C HIS A 131 17.78 4.18 -7.11
N LEU A 132 18.69 3.48 -6.43
CA LEU A 132 18.75 3.39 -4.97
C LEU A 132 19.00 4.75 -4.28
N THR A 133 19.67 5.68 -4.96
CA THR A 133 19.96 7.02 -4.41
C THR A 133 18.94 8.09 -4.80
N ARG A 134 18.00 7.79 -5.72
CA ARG A 134 17.12 8.81 -6.31
C ARG A 134 16.06 9.35 -5.35
N ARG A 135 15.52 8.50 -4.49
CA ARG A 135 14.38 8.82 -3.61
C ARG A 135 14.65 8.31 -2.20
N PRO A 136 15.53 8.98 -1.43
CA PRO A 136 15.79 8.59 -0.06
C PRO A 136 14.53 8.75 0.79
N ASN A 137 14.29 7.81 1.70
CA ASN A 137 13.13 7.76 2.58
C ASN A 137 11.78 7.80 1.83
N TYR A 138 11.66 6.95 0.82
CA TYR A 138 10.49 6.86 -0.04
C TYR A 138 9.20 6.54 0.73
N ILE A 139 9.23 5.59 1.67
CA ILE A 139 8.05 5.25 2.49
C ILE A 139 7.64 6.46 3.33
N ALA A 140 8.62 7.12 3.96
CA ALA A 140 8.35 8.31 4.76
C ALA A 140 7.70 9.44 3.94
N ALA A 141 8.19 9.67 2.72
CA ALA A 141 7.64 10.68 1.83
C ALA A 141 6.16 10.41 1.48
N LEU A 142 5.80 9.16 1.16
CA LEU A 142 4.42 8.77 0.87
C LEU A 142 3.48 8.93 2.07
N LEU A 143 3.99 8.65 3.27
CA LEU A 143 3.22 8.75 4.50
C LEU A 143 3.19 10.19 5.06
N ALA A 144 3.89 11.15 4.45
CA ALA A 144 4.16 12.47 5.02
C ALA A 144 4.77 12.40 6.43
N ALA A 145 5.60 11.37 6.65
CA ALA A 145 6.25 11.10 7.90
C ALA A 145 7.64 11.78 7.94
N THR A 146 7.97 12.28 9.12
CA THR A 146 9.23 12.94 9.47
C THR A 146 9.83 12.23 10.68
N PRO A 147 11.12 12.46 11.00
CA PRO A 147 11.72 11.88 12.20
C PRO A 147 11.00 12.21 13.51
N LYS A 148 10.23 13.30 13.53
CA LYS A 148 9.51 13.81 14.71
C LYS A 148 8.09 13.24 14.84
N ASN A 149 7.40 12.96 13.73
CA ASN A 149 5.96 12.60 13.75
C ASN A 149 5.65 11.19 13.24
N TYR A 150 6.63 10.41 12.74
CA TYR A 150 6.33 9.13 12.07
C TYR A 150 5.49 8.17 12.92
N LYS A 151 5.71 8.09 14.24
CA LYS A 151 4.89 7.25 15.13
C LYS A 151 3.43 7.72 15.14
N ALA A 152 3.21 9.00 15.39
CA ALA A 152 1.87 9.59 15.39
C ALA A 152 1.15 9.43 14.04
N VAL A 153 1.89 9.51 12.92
CA VAL A 153 1.32 9.22 11.58
C VAL A 153 0.89 7.76 11.48
N LEU A 154 1.74 6.82 11.90
CA LEU A 154 1.50 5.38 11.80
C LEU A 154 0.40 4.91 12.77
N ASP A 155 0.30 5.50 13.95
CA ASP A 155 -0.73 5.16 14.96
C ASP A 155 -2.15 5.55 14.55
N ARG A 156 -2.30 6.40 13.52
CA ARG A 156 -3.63 6.72 12.95
C ARG A 156 -4.14 5.61 12.03
N TYR A 157 -3.28 4.71 11.56
CA TYR A 157 -3.72 3.62 10.70
C TYR A 157 -4.47 2.60 11.54
N PHE A 158 -5.66 2.25 11.08
CA PHE A 158 -6.45 1.16 11.63
C PHE A 158 -5.71 -0.18 11.56
N PHE A 159 -4.91 -0.39 10.51
CA PHE A 159 -4.10 -1.61 10.37
C PHE A 159 -2.88 -1.35 9.48
N ILE A 160 -1.74 -1.96 9.82
CA ILE A 160 -0.54 -1.95 9.00
C ILE A 160 -0.04 -3.38 8.83
N GLY A 161 -0.19 -3.92 7.63
CA GLY A 161 0.36 -5.23 7.26
C GLY A 161 1.84 -5.16 6.92
N VAL A 162 2.52 -6.31 7.04
CA VAL A 162 3.93 -6.48 6.66
C VAL A 162 3.98 -7.46 5.50
N LEU A 163 4.50 -7.04 4.34
CA LEU A 163 4.47 -7.86 3.13
C LEU A 163 5.22 -9.18 3.30
N GLU A 164 6.34 -9.17 4.02
CA GLU A 164 7.13 -10.36 4.35
C GLU A 164 6.32 -11.41 5.13
N ARG A 165 5.27 -10.97 5.84
CA ARG A 165 4.27 -11.80 6.54
C ARG A 165 2.90 -11.64 5.89
N GLY A 166 2.85 -11.63 4.56
CA GLY A 166 1.68 -11.22 3.79
C GLY A 166 0.41 -12.03 4.07
N GLN A 167 0.51 -13.36 4.13
CA GLN A 167 -0.65 -14.22 4.44
C GLN A 167 -1.20 -13.91 5.84
N GLU A 168 -0.31 -13.91 6.84
CA GLU A 168 -0.70 -13.60 8.21
C GLU A 168 -1.26 -12.18 8.36
N SER A 169 -0.71 -11.21 7.63
CA SER A 169 -1.23 -9.85 7.61
C SER A 169 -2.66 -9.80 7.04
N VAL A 170 -2.94 -10.58 6.00
CA VAL A 170 -4.28 -10.71 5.42
C VAL A 170 -5.24 -11.38 6.40
N ASP A 171 -4.82 -12.45 7.07
CA ASP A 171 -5.65 -13.18 8.03
C ASP A 171 -6.01 -12.29 9.24
N ARG A 172 -5.04 -11.54 9.77
CA ARG A 172 -5.25 -10.57 10.85
C ARG A 172 -6.16 -9.43 10.41
N LEU A 173 -5.97 -8.89 9.20
CA LEU A 173 -6.87 -7.86 8.66
C LEU A 173 -8.29 -8.41 8.56
N ALA A 174 -8.47 -9.60 7.98
CA ALA A 174 -9.76 -10.27 7.82
C ALA A 174 -10.50 -10.42 9.15
N GLN A 175 -9.80 -10.91 10.18
CA GLN A 175 -10.32 -11.02 11.54
C GLN A 175 -10.77 -9.65 12.08
N ARG A 176 -9.95 -8.62 11.92
CA ARG A 176 -10.21 -7.27 12.45
C ARG A 176 -11.41 -6.58 11.78
N ILE A 177 -11.69 -6.90 10.52
CA ILE A 177 -12.79 -6.32 9.74
C ILE A 177 -14.02 -7.23 9.65
N GLY A 178 -13.99 -8.41 10.29
CA GLY A 178 -15.09 -9.38 10.26
C GLY A 178 -15.32 -10.01 8.88
N LYS A 179 -14.26 -10.22 8.09
CA LYS A 179 -14.31 -10.85 6.77
C LYS A 179 -13.72 -12.27 6.82
N PRO A 180 -14.13 -13.18 5.91
CA PRO A 180 -13.54 -14.51 5.86
C PRO A 180 -12.06 -14.44 5.48
N THR A 181 -11.26 -15.32 6.08
CA THR A 181 -9.85 -15.52 5.70
C THR A 181 -9.75 -15.92 4.24
N ARG A 182 -8.76 -15.37 3.53
CA ARG A 182 -8.50 -15.67 2.12
C ARG A 182 -7.03 -16.01 1.93
N THR A 183 -6.77 -16.99 1.09
CA THR A 183 -5.40 -17.28 0.66
C THR A 183 -4.90 -16.13 -0.19
N LEU A 184 -3.80 -15.51 0.20
CA LEU A 184 -3.15 -14.47 -0.58
C LEU A 184 -2.56 -15.11 -1.85
N PRO A 185 -3.08 -14.79 -3.05
CA PRO A 185 -2.56 -15.35 -4.29
C PRO A 185 -1.22 -14.68 -4.57
N TRP A 186 -0.12 -15.31 -4.17
CA TRP A 186 1.21 -14.75 -4.37
C TRP A 186 1.55 -14.67 -5.86
N SER A 187 1.28 -13.51 -6.47
CA SER A 187 1.67 -13.21 -7.85
C SER A 187 3.04 -12.55 -7.80
N ASN A 188 4.01 -13.08 -8.54
CA ASN A 188 5.41 -12.59 -8.58
C ASN A 188 6.19 -12.74 -7.26
N GLN A 189 6.16 -13.92 -6.63
CA GLN A 189 7.09 -14.20 -5.54
C GLN A 189 8.53 -14.01 -6.02
N THR A 190 9.25 -13.12 -5.36
CA THR A 190 10.71 -13.22 -5.34
C THR A 190 10.98 -14.44 -4.45
N ARG A 191 11.19 -15.62 -5.04
CA ARG A 191 11.34 -16.92 -4.34
C ARG A 191 12.53 -17.00 -3.37
N SER A 192 13.23 -15.90 -3.14
CA SER A 192 14.43 -15.81 -2.33
C SER A 192 14.42 -14.49 -1.57
N PRO A 193 14.76 -14.47 -0.26
CA PRO A 193 14.98 -13.24 0.50
C PRO A 193 16.12 -12.38 -0.06
N ASP A 194 16.90 -12.94 -1.00
CA ASP A 194 17.81 -12.20 -1.84
C ASP A 194 17.29 -12.17 -3.27
N SER A 195 16.72 -11.04 -3.65
CA SER A 195 16.45 -10.77 -5.05
C SER A 195 17.75 -10.81 -5.88
N PRO A 196 17.70 -11.21 -7.17
CA PRO A 196 18.88 -11.22 -8.03
C PRO A 196 19.65 -9.90 -8.00
N GLU A 197 18.94 -8.77 -7.94
CA GLU A 197 19.54 -7.44 -7.86
C GLU A 197 20.27 -7.19 -6.54
N LYS A 198 19.78 -7.74 -5.43
CA LYS A 198 20.44 -7.61 -4.13
C LYS A 198 21.80 -8.30 -4.12
N ARG A 199 21.94 -9.41 -4.85
CA ARG A 199 23.23 -10.12 -5.00
C ARG A 199 24.28 -9.30 -5.77
N LEU A 200 23.84 -8.32 -6.56
CA LEU A 200 24.72 -7.38 -7.27
C LEU A 200 25.23 -6.25 -6.36
N LEU A 201 24.67 -6.09 -5.15
CA LEU A 201 25.05 -5.02 -4.25
C LEU A 201 26.20 -5.45 -3.33
N THR A 202 27.22 -4.60 -3.28
CA THR A 202 28.29 -4.71 -2.27
C THR A 202 27.75 -4.36 -0.87
N ARG A 203 28.41 -4.89 0.17
CA ARG A 203 28.13 -4.50 1.56
C ARG A 203 28.20 -2.99 1.78
N LYS A 204 29.14 -2.31 1.12
CA LYS A 204 29.29 -0.84 1.20
C LYS A 204 28.06 -0.11 0.64
N GLN A 205 27.51 -0.57 -0.48
CA GLN A 205 26.27 0.00 -1.05
C GLN A 205 25.07 -0.23 -0.14
N ILE A 206 24.92 -1.42 0.44
CA ILE A 206 23.81 -1.71 1.38
C ILE A 206 23.91 -0.83 2.64
N VAL A 207 25.10 -0.68 3.21
CA VAL A 207 25.32 0.19 4.38
C VAL A 207 25.01 1.65 4.05
N ARG A 208 25.47 2.14 2.88
CA ARG A 208 25.16 3.49 2.41
C ARG A 208 23.65 3.68 2.24
N PHE A 209 22.97 2.77 1.56
CA PHE A 209 21.52 2.81 1.36
C PHE A 209 20.77 2.89 2.69
N ARG A 210 21.12 2.04 3.66
CA ARG A 210 20.51 2.05 5.00
C ARG A 210 20.70 3.37 5.74
N LYS A 211 21.88 3.99 5.60
CA LYS A 211 22.18 5.30 6.21
C LYS A 211 21.32 6.40 5.58
N GLU A 212 21.22 6.43 4.26
CA GLU A 212 20.44 7.44 3.52
C GLU A 212 18.93 7.26 3.72
N ASN A 213 18.48 6.02 3.96
CA ASN A 213 17.07 5.65 4.18
C ASN A 213 16.75 5.35 5.66
N ALA A 214 17.45 6.03 6.58
CA ALA A 214 17.33 5.74 8.01
C ALA A 214 15.91 5.94 8.57
N LEU A 215 15.13 6.87 8.01
CA LEU A 215 13.75 7.10 8.45
C LEU A 215 12.82 5.98 7.98
N ASP A 216 12.95 5.50 6.74
CA ASP A 216 12.19 4.34 6.26
C ASP A 216 12.46 3.10 7.12
N TYR A 217 13.72 2.87 7.50
CA TYR A 217 14.06 1.77 8.43
C TYR A 217 13.50 1.98 9.84
N ARG A 218 13.35 3.22 10.32
CA ARG A 218 12.66 3.51 11.59
C ARG A 218 11.16 3.23 11.51
N ILE A 219 10.52 3.61 10.40
CA ILE A 219 9.12 3.31 10.11
C ILE A 219 8.92 1.79 10.04
N TYR A 220 9.71 1.09 9.23
CA TYR A 220 9.62 -0.35 9.06
C TYR A 220 9.73 -1.10 10.40
N ARG A 221 10.75 -0.79 11.22
CA ARG A 221 10.92 -1.40 12.54
C ARG A 221 9.76 -1.10 13.50
N TYR A 222 9.21 0.10 13.45
CA TYR A 222 8.09 0.48 14.30
C TYR A 222 6.82 -0.31 13.94
N CYS A 223 6.53 -0.43 12.65
CA CYS A 223 5.42 -1.24 12.17
C CYS A 223 5.61 -2.74 12.47
N LEU A 224 6.83 -3.28 12.34
CA LEU A 224 7.13 -4.64 12.78
C LEU A 224 6.82 -4.82 14.27
N ALA A 225 7.25 -3.89 15.13
CA ALA A 225 6.98 -3.97 16.56
C ALA A 225 5.47 -3.95 16.87
N LYS A 226 4.69 -3.10 16.20
CA LYS A 226 3.22 -3.10 16.31
C LYS A 226 2.62 -4.43 15.84
N PHE A 227 3.11 -4.94 14.72
CA PHE A 227 2.65 -6.22 14.17
C PHE A 227 2.93 -7.38 15.14
N GLU A 228 4.11 -7.44 15.76
CA GLU A 228 4.40 -8.47 16.77
C GLU A 228 3.55 -8.32 18.04
N ALA A 229 3.23 -7.09 18.44
CA ALA A 229 2.40 -6.81 19.61
C ALA A 229 0.92 -7.23 19.43
N GLY A 230 0.47 -7.48 18.19
CA GLY A 230 -0.92 -7.81 17.88
C GLY A 230 -1.84 -6.60 17.77
N ASP A 231 -1.27 -5.40 17.64
CA ASP A 231 -1.98 -4.12 17.55
C ASP A 231 -2.76 -3.89 16.23
#